data_AF-A0A8J7EU33-F1
#
_entry.id   AF-A0A8J7EU33-F1
#
_cell.length_a   1.000
_cell.length_b   1.000
_cell.length_c   1.000
_cell.angle_alpha   90.00
_cell.angle_beta   90.00
_cell.angle_gamma   90.00
#
_symmetry.space_group_name_H-M   'P 1'
#
loop_
_entity.id
_entity.type
_entity.pdbx_description
1 polymer ?
#
loop_
_entity_poly.entity_id
_entity_poly.type
_entity_poly.pdbx_seq_one_letter_code
_entity_poly.pdbx_strand_id
1 'polypeptide(L)'
;MPESETQRSPEEPISPLKKLRLKAGLTQAELAKQIPDKTGTGTLSQRAISAWERGEYQPELTIPQMKALCKALDVTLDELPDDVRPADF
;
A
#
# COMPACT_ATOMS: atom_id res chain seq x y z
N MET A 1 37.64 -11.48 14.49
CA MET A 1 36.20 -11.57 14.20
C MET A 1 35.55 -10.34 14.81
N PRO A 2 35.32 -9.25 14.07
CA PRO A 2 34.45 -8.19 14.56
C PRO A 2 33.01 -8.46 14.13
N GLU A 3 32.11 -8.20 15.07
CA GLU A 3 30.67 -8.41 15.01
C GLU A 3 30.04 -7.56 13.90
N SER A 4 29.19 -8.17 13.07
CA SER A 4 28.48 -7.48 12.01
C SER A 4 27.41 -6.56 12.60
N GLU A 5 27.73 -5.28 12.74
CA GLU A 5 26.74 -4.21 12.90
C GLU A 5 25.78 -4.24 11.71
N THR A 6 24.57 -4.76 11.94
CA THR A 6 23.43 -4.52 11.05
C THR A 6 23.19 -3.02 11.00
N GLN A 7 23.72 -2.38 9.95
CA GLN A 7 23.42 -1.02 9.57
C GLN A 7 21.89 -0.89 9.39
N ARG A 8 21.22 -0.23 10.34
CA ARG A 8 19.86 0.27 10.13
C ARG A 8 19.95 1.43 9.15
N SER A 9 19.53 1.18 7.92
CA SER A 9 19.31 2.20 6.90
C SER A 9 18.42 3.32 7.46
N PRO A 10 18.63 4.59 7.04
CA PRO A 10 17.78 5.70 7.46
C PRO A 10 16.31 5.37 7.16
N GLU A 11 15.44 5.64 8.13
CA GLU A 11 14.02 5.32 8.07
C GLU A 11 13.39 6.04 6.87
N GLU A 12 13.24 5.34 5.73
CA GLU A 12 12.50 5.86 4.59
C GLU A 12 11.12 6.31 5.08
N PRO A 13 10.64 7.51 4.68
CA PRO A 13 9.34 8.00 5.12
C PRO A 13 8.26 6.97 4.79
N ILE A 14 7.67 6.38 5.83
CA ILE A 14 6.67 5.33 5.66
C ILE A 14 5.42 5.97 5.04
N SER A 15 5.05 5.51 3.84
CA SER A 15 3.89 6.03 3.15
C SER A 15 2.59 5.85 3.94
N PRO A 16 1.61 6.77 3.82
CA PRO A 16 0.31 6.66 4.47
C PRO A 16 -0.39 5.31 4.19
N LEU A 17 -0.33 4.84 2.93
CA LEU A 17 -0.88 3.54 2.55
C LEU A 17 -0.19 2.38 3.26
N LYS A 18 1.15 2.42 3.37
CA LYS A 18 1.92 1.38 4.08
C LYS A 18 1.53 1.34 5.56
N LYS A 19 1.30 2.49 6.19
CA LYS A 19 0.84 2.56 7.59
C LYS A 19 -0.52 1.89 7.77
N LEU A 20 -1.51 2.20 6.92
CA LEU A 20 -2.83 1.58 6.98
C LEU A 20 -2.76 0.07 6.74
N ARG A 21 -2.00 -0.37 5.73
CA ARG A 21 -1.82 -1.80 5.43
C ARG A 21 -1.25 -2.57 6.62
N LEU A 22 -0.23 -2.02 7.27
CA LEU A 22 0.39 -2.65 8.45
C LEU A 22 -0.56 -2.67 9.65
N LYS A 23 -1.37 -1.63 9.85
CA LYS A 23 -2.43 -1.61 10.88
C LYS A 23 -3.49 -2.70 10.64
N ALA A 24 -3.83 -2.95 9.38
CA ALA A 24 -4.73 -4.04 8.98
C ALA A 24 -4.06 -5.43 9.05
N GLY A 25 -2.78 -5.53 9.40
CA GLY A 25 -2.04 -6.79 9.51
C GLY A 25 -1.75 -7.46 8.16
N LEU A 26 -1.78 -6.72 7.05
CA LEU A 26 -1.64 -7.27 5.70
C LEU A 26 -0.22 -7.10 5.15
N THR A 27 0.25 -8.08 4.40
CA THR A 27 1.36 -7.93 3.45
C THR A 27 0.89 -7.21 2.17
N GLN A 28 1.82 -6.70 1.36
CA GLN A 28 1.46 -6.08 0.07
C GLN A 28 0.74 -7.06 -0.86
N ALA A 29 1.13 -8.34 -0.85
CA ALA A 29 0.51 -9.38 -1.67
C ALA A 29 -0.91 -9.71 -1.20
N GLU A 30 -1.14 -9.75 0.11
CA GLU A 30 -2.47 -9.97 0.67
C GLU A 30 -3.39 -8.79 0.37
N LEU A 31 -2.94 -7.54 0.55
CA LEU A 31 -3.73 -6.37 0.17
C LEU A 31 -4.11 -6.40 -1.32
N ALA A 32 -3.14 -6.72 -2.18
CA ALA A 32 -3.38 -6.78 -3.62
C ALA A 32 -4.48 -7.79 -4.00
N LYS A 33 -4.48 -8.97 -3.34
CA LYS A 33 -5.49 -10.02 -3.54
C LYS A 33 -6.91 -9.62 -3.11
N GLN A 34 -7.06 -8.60 -2.27
CA GLN A 34 -8.37 -8.12 -1.84
C GLN A 34 -9.00 -7.15 -2.85
N ILE A 35 -8.21 -6.62 -3.79
CA ILE A 35 -8.65 -5.58 -4.72
C ILE A 35 -8.75 -6.18 -6.12
N PRO A 36 -9.93 -6.16 -6.76
CA PRO A 36 -10.08 -6.66 -8.12
C PRO A 36 -9.28 -5.82 -9.11
N ASP A 37 -8.79 -6.44 -10.18
CA ASP A 37 -8.16 -5.71 -11.27
C ASP A 37 -9.22 -5.02 -12.17
N LYS A 38 -8.76 -4.25 -13.18
CA LYS A 38 -9.67 -3.57 -14.12
C LYS A 38 -10.42 -4.56 -15.04
N THR A 39 -9.97 -5.81 -15.13
CA THR A 39 -10.60 -6.83 -15.98
C THR A 39 -11.76 -7.53 -15.27
N GLY A 40 -11.83 -7.45 -13.95
CA GLY A 40 -12.82 -8.14 -13.12
C GLY A 40 -12.60 -9.65 -13.05
N THR A 41 -11.53 -10.17 -13.65
CA THR A 41 -11.19 -11.60 -13.66
C THR A 41 -10.03 -11.93 -12.73
N GLY A 42 -9.32 -10.90 -12.24
CA GLY A 42 -8.17 -11.03 -11.39
C GLY A 42 -8.16 -10.04 -10.23
N THR A 43 -7.02 -9.98 -9.56
CA THR A 43 -6.75 -9.04 -8.48
C THR A 43 -5.51 -8.23 -8.81
N LEU A 44 -5.28 -7.14 -8.08
CA LEU A 44 -4.06 -6.36 -8.28
C LEU A 44 -2.81 -7.19 -7.99
N SER A 45 -1.69 -6.73 -8.52
CA SER A 45 -0.38 -7.33 -8.23
C SER A 45 0.25 -6.70 -6.99
N GLN A 46 1.05 -7.47 -6.27
CA GLN A 46 1.90 -6.95 -5.18
C GLN A 46 2.82 -5.81 -5.68
N ARG A 47 3.29 -5.89 -6.93
CA ARG A 47 4.09 -4.83 -7.58
C ARG A 47 3.34 -3.50 -7.64
N ALA A 48 2.04 -3.50 -7.93
CA ALA A 48 1.24 -2.29 -7.97
C ALA A 48 1.18 -1.61 -6.60
N ILE A 49 0.85 -2.36 -5.54
CA ILE A 49 0.85 -1.84 -4.17
C ILE A 49 2.22 -1.28 -3.79
N SER A 50 3.29 -1.99 -4.14
CA SER A 50 4.64 -1.56 -3.86
C SER A 50 5.03 -0.26 -4.57
N ALA A 51 4.57 -0.06 -5.81
CA ALA A 51 4.82 1.17 -6.56
C ALA A 51 4.05 2.36 -5.97
N TRP A 52 2.81 2.14 -5.50
CA TRP A 52 2.04 3.17 -4.79
C TRP A 52 2.71 3.56 -3.47
N GLU A 53 3.18 2.58 -2.70
CA GLU A 53 3.85 2.83 -1.42
C GLU A 53 5.19 3.56 -1.59
N ARG A 54 5.88 3.40 -2.72
CA ARG A 54 7.08 4.18 -3.08
C ARG A 54 6.78 5.51 -3.75
N GLY A 55 5.52 5.73 -4.12
CA GLY A 55 5.07 6.89 -4.88
C GLY A 55 5.59 7.01 -6.30
N GLU A 56 5.82 5.87 -6.97
CA GLU A 56 6.14 5.85 -8.40
C GLU A 56 4.99 6.39 -9.26
N TYR A 57 3.73 6.16 -8.85
CA TYR A 57 2.53 6.71 -9.49
C TYR A 57 1.31 6.68 -8.57
N GLN A 58 0.32 7.55 -8.87
CA GLN A 58 -0.96 7.62 -8.16
C GLN A 58 -1.89 6.46 -8.58
N PRO A 59 -2.58 5.78 -7.65
CA PRO A 59 -3.55 4.75 -8.00
C PRO A 59 -4.77 5.34 -8.72
N GLU A 60 -5.08 4.81 -9.90
CA GLU A 60 -6.35 5.05 -10.59
C GLU A 60 -7.31 3.88 -10.34
N LEU A 61 -8.22 4.06 -9.37
CA LEU A 61 -9.17 3.03 -8.97
C LEU A 61 -10.59 3.39 -9.39
N THR A 62 -11.31 2.40 -9.92
CA THR A 62 -12.76 2.48 -10.09
C THR A 62 -13.46 2.46 -8.72
N ILE A 63 -14.73 2.87 -8.66
CA ILE A 63 -15.51 2.87 -7.41
C ILE A 63 -15.51 1.48 -6.72
N PRO A 64 -15.71 0.34 -7.41
CA PRO A 64 -15.62 -0.98 -6.77
C PRO A 64 -14.23 -1.28 -6.19
N GLN A 65 -13.16 -0.88 -6.88
CA GLN A 65 -11.79 -1.07 -6.40
C GLN A 65 -11.49 -0.21 -5.18
N MET A 66 -11.95 1.05 -5.17
CA MET A 66 -11.82 1.93 -4.02
C MET A 66 -12.56 1.36 -2.80
N LYS A 67 -13.79 0.89 -2.98
CA LYS A 67 -14.56 0.22 -1.91
C LYS A 67 -13.86 -1.03 -1.39
N ALA A 68 -13.27 -1.83 -2.28
CA ALA A 68 -12.50 -3.01 -1.89
C ALA A 68 -11.24 -2.64 -1.10
N LEU A 69 -10.54 -1.57 -1.49
CA LEU A 69 -9.38 -1.03 -0.77
C LEU A 69 -9.78 -0.59 0.65
N CYS A 70 -10.81 0.24 0.80
CA CYS A 70 -11.35 0.67 2.10
C CYS A 70 -11.65 -0.54 3.00
N LYS A 71 -12.39 -1.52 2.46
CA LYS A 71 -12.77 -2.74 3.19
C LYS A 71 -11.56 -3.57 3.60
N ALA A 72 -10.55 -3.69 2.73
CA ALA A 72 -9.34 -4.46 3.03
C ALA A 72 -8.49 -3.80 4.11
N LEU A 73 -8.44 -2.47 4.14
CA LEU A 73 -7.70 -1.68 5.12
C LEU A 73 -8.46 -1.43 6.43
N ASP A 74 -9.71 -1.85 6.51
CA ASP A 74 -10.63 -1.57 7.63
C ASP A 74 -10.75 -0.07 7.94
N VAL A 75 -10.93 0.73 6.87
CA VAL A 75 -11.12 2.19 6.96
C VAL A 75 -12.31 2.65 6.11
N THR A 76 -12.86 3.81 6.45
CA THR A 76 -13.81 4.53 5.60
C THR A 76 -13.09 5.33 4.50
N LEU A 77 -13.85 5.86 3.54
CA LEU A 77 -13.30 6.70 2.48
C LEU A 77 -12.69 8.00 3.05
N ASP A 78 -13.29 8.56 4.10
CA ASP A 78 -12.82 9.82 4.73
C ASP A 78 -11.54 9.63 5.56
N GLU A 79 -11.22 8.39 5.94
CA GLU A 79 -9.99 8.02 6.65
C GLU A 79 -8.86 7.63 5.70
N LEU A 80 -9.16 7.45 4.40
CA LEU A 80 -8.11 7.25 3.41
C LEU A 80 -7.30 8.54 3.25
N PRO A 81 -5.97 8.44 3.14
CA PRO A 81 -5.16 9.60 2.86
C PRO A 81 -5.42 10.09 1.43
N ASP A 82 -5.46 11.40 1.24
CA ASP A 82 -5.55 12.02 -0.09
C ASP A 82 -4.35 11.64 -0.98
N ASP A 83 -3.22 11.30 -0.35
CA ASP A 83 -2.02 10.80 -1.01
C ASP A 83 -1.51 9.49 -0.38
N VAL A 84 -1.29 8.49 -1.22
CA VAL A 84 -0.74 7.19 -0.83
C VAL A 84 0.79 7.17 -0.81
N ARG A 85 1.43 8.24 -1.33
CA ARG A 85 2.88 8.38 -1.46
C ARG A 85 3.52 8.87 -0.16
N PRO A 86 4.82 8.61 0.07
CA PRO A 86 5.56 9.23 1.17
C PRO A 86 5.56 10.77 1.05
N ALA A 87 5.40 11.46 2.18
CA ALA A 87 5.49 12.92 2.23
C ALA A 87 6.96 13.35 2.13
N ASP A 88 7.54 13.33 0.92
CA ASP A 88 8.84 13.95 0.55
C ASP A 88 9.10 13.92 -0.98
N PHE A 89 8.06 13.71 -1.82
CA PHE A 89 8.16 13.65 -3.29
C PHE A 89 7.17 14.55 -4.01
#